data_AF-D5SPJ3-F1
#
_entry.id   AF-D5SPJ3-F1
#
_cell.length_a   1.000
_cell.length_b   1.000
_cell.length_c   1.000
_cell.angle_alpha   90.00
_cell.angle_beta   90.00
_cell.angle_gamma   90.00
#
_symmetry.space_group_name_H-M   'P 1'
#
loop_
_entity.id
_entity.type
_entity.pdbx_description
1 polymer ?
#
loop_
_entity_poly.entity_id
_entity_poly.type
_entity_poly.pdbx_seq_one_letter_code
_entity_poly.pdbx_strand_id
1 'polypeptide(L)'
;MLNQPSPDFSLIIKDNEKTAAQALSDGQFVQTYLLVHSLIEALLRHFLQISDEKNISFDKLIQKYRVYLDQMGYTIPTFLDELTQFNRRRNRIVHQLWRKGHSYTNLQAEPAARGAVIMYSLLIEWLETYDPAITQIGFRLDEGI
;
A
#
# COMPACT_ATOMS: atom_id res chain seq x y z
N MET A 1 -4.44 -20.79 29.78
CA MET A 1 -4.31 -20.50 28.34
C MET A 1 -3.21 -19.47 28.20
N LEU A 2 -2.13 -19.80 27.49
CA LEU A 2 -1.03 -18.87 27.26
C LEU A 2 -1.53 -17.79 26.30
N ASN A 3 -1.63 -16.54 26.77
CA ASN A 3 -1.77 -15.38 25.90
C ASN A 3 -0.52 -15.34 25.04
N GLN A 4 -0.60 -15.81 23.79
CA GLN A 4 0.44 -15.54 22.82
C GLN A 4 0.51 -14.02 22.66
N PRO A 5 1.70 -13.40 22.76
CA PRO A 5 1.83 -11.99 22.44
C PRO A 5 1.36 -11.81 21.00
N SER A 6 0.42 -10.90 20.79
CA SER A 6 0.01 -10.49 19.44
C SER A 6 1.28 -10.14 18.66
N PRO A 7 1.48 -10.66 17.44
CA PRO A 7 2.65 -10.30 16.64
C PRO A 7 2.72 -8.78 16.55
N ASP A 8 3.91 -8.23 16.83
CA ASP A 8 4.14 -6.79 16.77
C ASP A 8 4.01 -6.34 15.31
N PHE A 9 2.84 -5.81 14.97
CA PHE A 9 2.47 -5.43 13.61
C PHE A 9 3.43 -4.39 13.04
N SER A 10 4.07 -3.60 13.91
CA SER A 10 5.07 -2.60 13.52
C SER A 10 6.35 -3.21 12.96
N LEU A 11 6.78 -4.36 13.49
CA LEU A 11 7.95 -5.08 12.97
C LEU A 11 7.65 -5.64 11.58
N ILE A 12 6.44 -6.15 11.35
CA ILE A 12 6.01 -6.70 10.06
C ILE A 12 5.95 -5.59 9.00
N ILE A 13 5.43 -4.41 9.33
CA ILE A 13 5.40 -3.26 8.42
C ILE A 13 6.82 -2.85 8.06
N LYS A 14 7.67 -2.64 9.07
CA LYS A 14 9.06 -2.20 8.87
C LYS A 14 9.87 -3.18 8.02
N ASP A 15 9.72 -4.48 8.24
CA ASP A 15 10.40 -5.50 7.44
C ASP A 15 9.94 -5.47 5.98
N ASN A 16 8.65 -5.26 5.72
CA ASN A 16 8.10 -5.13 4.37
C ASN A 16 8.55 -3.84 3.67
N GLU A 17 8.59 -2.71 4.40
CA GLU A 17 9.12 -1.43 3.88
C GLU A 17 10.59 -1.56 3.51
N LYS A 18 11.41 -2.13 4.40
CA LYS A 18 12.82 -2.41 4.13
C LYS A 18 13.00 -3.34 2.93
N THR A 19 12.18 -4.37 2.82
CA THR A 19 12.23 -5.31 1.70
C THR A 19 11.82 -4.63 0.38
N ALA A 20 10.82 -3.75 0.42
CA ALA A 20 10.42 -2.97 -0.75
C ALA A 20 11.52 -1.98 -1.19
N ALA A 21 12.17 -1.29 -0.24
CA ALA A 21 13.28 -0.40 -0.52
C ALA A 21 14.50 -1.13 -1.12
N GLN A 22 14.84 -2.29 -0.54
CA GLN A 22 15.91 -3.15 -1.07
C GLN A 22 15.57 -3.64 -2.48
N ALA A 23 14.35 -4.15 -2.70
CA ALA A 23 13.89 -4.59 -4.00
C ALA A 23 13.95 -3.45 -5.04
N LEU A 24 13.65 -2.21 -4.65
CA LEU A 24 13.75 -1.06 -5.55
C LEU A 24 15.21 -0.78 -5.92
N SER A 25 16.11 -0.80 -4.93
CA SER A 25 17.55 -0.59 -5.13
C SER A 25 18.16 -1.65 -6.05
N ASP A 26 17.74 -2.92 -5.89
CA ASP A 26 18.20 -4.06 -6.70
C ASP A 26 17.54 -4.13 -8.08
N GLY A 27 16.71 -3.15 -8.45
CA GLY A 27 15.98 -3.13 -9.72
C GLY A 27 14.89 -4.19 -9.84
N GLN A 28 14.42 -4.77 -8.74
CA GLN A 28 13.28 -5.70 -8.66
C GLN A 28 11.96 -4.93 -8.58
N PHE A 29 11.62 -4.23 -9.66
CA PHE A 29 10.47 -3.33 -9.75
C PHE A 29 9.12 -4.01 -9.61
N VAL A 30 8.94 -5.22 -10.13
CA VAL A 30 7.68 -5.98 -9.91
C VAL A 30 7.49 -6.26 -8.43
N GLN A 31 8.53 -6.79 -7.77
CA GLN A 31 8.49 -7.12 -6.36
C GLN A 31 8.22 -5.88 -5.51
N THR A 32 8.95 -4.79 -5.78
CA THR A 32 8.72 -3.49 -5.14
C THR A 32 7.26 -3.07 -5.25
N TYR A 33 6.70 -3.09 -6.47
CA TYR A 33 5.33 -2.66 -6.70
C TYR A 33 4.30 -3.49 -5.94
N LEU A 34 4.48 -4.82 -5.90
CA LEU A 34 3.58 -5.72 -5.20
C LEU A 34 3.68 -5.59 -3.68
N LEU A 35 4.89 -5.42 -3.14
CA LEU A 35 5.10 -5.17 -1.70
C LEU A 35 4.45 -3.86 -1.27
N VAL A 36 4.66 -2.78 -2.02
CA VAL A 36 4.02 -1.49 -1.75
C VAL A 36 2.50 -1.59 -1.85
N HIS A 37 1.98 -2.38 -2.79
CA HIS A 37 0.54 -2.63 -2.86
C HIS A 37 0.01 -3.30 -1.59
N SER A 38 0.72 -4.31 -1.07
CA SER A 38 0.35 -4.97 0.19
C SER A 38 0.42 -4.01 1.38
N LEU A 39 1.42 -3.13 1.42
CA LEU A 39 1.55 -2.10 2.47
C LEU A 39 0.40 -1.10 2.43
N ILE A 40 0.04 -0.58 1.25
CA ILE A 40 -1.12 0.32 1.10
C ILE A 40 -2.42 -0.40 1.48
N GLU A 41 -2.57 -1.67 1.11
CA GLU A 41 -3.74 -2.45 1.50
C GLU A 41 -3.85 -2.58 3.02
N ALA A 42 -2.73 -2.90 3.69
CA ALA A 42 -2.68 -2.98 5.15
C ALA A 42 -2.98 -1.63 5.81
N LEU A 43 -2.43 -0.54 5.28
CA LEU A 43 -2.68 0.82 5.74
C LEU A 43 -4.17 1.19 5.64
N LEU A 44 -4.80 0.96 4.48
CA LEU A 44 -6.23 1.23 4.28
C LEU A 44 -7.11 0.37 5.19
N ARG A 45 -6.77 -0.91 5.36
CA ARG A 45 -7.50 -1.80 6.29
C ARG A 45 -7.42 -1.28 7.72
N HIS A 46 -6.23 -0.86 8.14
CA HIS A 46 -6.02 -0.33 9.48
C HIS A 46 -6.81 0.97 9.67
N PHE A 47 -6.62 1.94 8.78
CA PHE A 47 -7.29 3.24 8.82
C PHE A 47 -8.83 3.12 8.82
N LEU A 48 -9.37 2.21 8.00
CA LEU A 48 -10.82 1.98 7.92
C LEU A 48 -11.35 1.04 9.01
N GLN A 49 -10.49 0.60 9.95
CA GLN A 49 -10.82 -0.32 11.04
C GLN A 49 -11.43 -1.65 10.57
N ILE A 50 -10.88 -2.22 9.50
CA ILE A 50 -11.34 -3.47 8.88
C ILE A 50 -10.40 -4.60 9.30
N SER A 51 -10.62 -5.16 10.49
CA SER A 51 -9.81 -6.26 11.04
C SER A 51 -10.32 -7.65 10.65
N ASP A 52 -11.64 -7.82 10.48
CA ASP A 52 -12.26 -9.15 10.50
C ASP A 52 -12.67 -9.66 9.10
N GLU A 53 -12.71 -8.77 8.09
CA GLU A 53 -13.05 -9.13 6.71
C GLU A 53 -11.82 -9.68 5.96
N LYS A 54 -11.55 -10.98 6.14
CA LYS A 54 -10.42 -11.67 5.49
C LYS A 54 -10.39 -11.56 3.96
N ASN A 55 -11.55 -11.43 3.30
CA ASN A 55 -11.68 -11.50 1.84
C ASN A 55 -12.11 -10.17 1.19
N ILE A 56 -11.97 -9.03 1.89
CA ILE A 56 -12.23 -7.74 1.25
C ILE A 56 -11.20 -7.47 0.15
N SER A 57 -11.68 -7.13 -1.04
CA SER A 57 -10.81 -6.77 -2.16
C SER A 57 -10.31 -5.33 -2.03
N PHE A 58 -9.18 -5.04 -2.68
CA PHE A 58 -8.64 -3.68 -2.72
C PHE A 58 -9.63 -2.67 -3.33
N ASP A 59 -10.38 -3.05 -4.38
CA ASP A 59 -11.45 -2.20 -4.93
C ASP A 59 -12.51 -1.87 -3.88
N LYS A 60 -12.87 -2.83 -3.02
CA LYS A 60 -13.85 -2.60 -1.95
C LYS A 60 -13.29 -1.69 -0.85
N LEU A 61 -11.99 -1.77 -0.56
CA LEU A 61 -11.30 -0.81 0.33
C LEU A 61 -11.36 0.61 -0.24
N ILE A 62 -11.12 0.79 -1.54
CA ILE A 62 -11.24 2.09 -2.22
C ILE A 62 -12.68 2.63 -2.10
N GLN A 63 -13.70 1.78 -2.28
CA GLN A 63 -15.09 2.22 -2.12
C GLN A 63 -15.42 2.61 -0.68
N LYS A 64 -14.91 1.88 0.32
CA LYS A 64 -15.08 2.25 1.73
C LYS A 64 -14.36 3.56 2.06
N TYR A 65 -13.17 3.78 1.51
CA TYR A 65 -12.45 5.04 1.63
C TYR A 65 -13.20 6.22 0.99
N ARG A 66 -13.83 6.03 -0.18
CA ARG A 66 -14.74 7.04 -0.76
C ARG A 66 -15.86 7.42 0.21
N VAL A 67 -16.55 6.42 0.77
CA VAL A 67 -17.64 6.65 1.73
C VAL A 67 -17.14 7.40 2.96
N TYR A 68 -15.94 7.08 3.46
CA TYR A 68 -15.32 7.82 4.56
C TYR A 68 -15.11 9.31 4.19
N LEU A 69 -14.55 9.61 3.02
CA LEU A 69 -14.33 10.98 2.57
C LEU A 69 -15.65 11.76 2.45
N ASP A 70 -16.69 11.14 1.88
CA ASP A 70 -18.02 11.73 1.74
C ASP A 70 -18.63 12.06 3.12
N GLN A 71 -18.48 11.16 4.09
CA GLN A 71 -18.96 11.35 5.48
C GLN A 71 -18.25 12.48 6.21
N MET A 72 -16.95 12.66 5.95
CA MET A 72 -16.16 13.74 6.53
C MET A 72 -16.33 15.08 5.80
N GLY A 73 -17.14 15.12 4.74
CA GLY A 73 -17.46 16.35 4.00
C GLY A 73 -16.38 16.81 3.03
N TYR A 74 -15.49 15.92 2.58
CA TYR A 74 -14.47 16.26 1.60
C TYR A 74 -15.04 16.36 0.20
N THR A 75 -14.96 17.57 -0.37
CA THR A 75 -15.41 17.84 -1.75
C THR A 75 -14.43 17.35 -2.81
N ILE A 76 -13.16 17.16 -2.45
CA ILE A 76 -12.11 16.64 -3.32
C ILE A 76 -11.81 15.20 -2.90
N PRO A 77 -11.99 14.20 -3.78
CA PRO A 77 -11.76 12.80 -3.46
C PRO A 77 -10.26 12.46 -3.48
N THR A 78 -9.49 13.07 -2.56
CA THR A 78 -8.03 12.94 -2.47
C THR A 78 -7.59 11.47 -2.43
N PHE A 79 -6.61 11.10 -3.27
CA PHE A 79 -6.08 9.74 -3.48
C PHE A 79 -7.02 8.72 -4.11
N LEU A 80 -8.29 9.04 -4.36
CA LEU A 80 -9.24 8.04 -4.85
C LEU A 80 -8.91 7.57 -6.27
N ASP A 81 -8.54 8.51 -7.14
CA ASP A 81 -8.16 8.22 -8.52
C ASP A 81 -6.81 7.53 -8.58
N GLU A 82 -5.85 7.96 -7.74
CA GLU A 82 -4.53 7.36 -7.59
C GLU A 82 -4.64 5.91 -7.15
N LEU A 83 -5.41 5.61 -6.09
CA LEU A 83 -5.67 4.25 -5.61
C LEU A 83 -6.35 3.38 -6.67
N THR A 84 -7.31 3.95 -7.41
CA THR A 84 -8.00 3.25 -8.50
C THR A 84 -7.04 2.90 -9.64
N GLN A 85 -6.21 3.86 -10.06
CA GLN A 85 -5.21 3.65 -11.10
C GLN A 85 -4.12 2.67 -10.65
N PHE A 86 -3.75 2.73 -9.38
CA PHE A 86 -2.81 1.82 -8.73
C PHE A 86 -3.32 0.38 -8.77
N ASN A 87 -4.55 0.11 -8.35
CA ASN A 87 -5.11 -1.25 -8.45
C ASN A 87 -5.19 -1.75 -9.91
N ARG A 88 -5.63 -0.89 -10.84
CA ARG A 88 -5.65 -1.22 -12.28
C ARG A 88 -4.25 -1.55 -12.81
N ARG A 89 -3.22 -0.82 -12.36
CA ARG A 89 -1.83 -1.08 -12.75
C ARG A 89 -1.33 -2.39 -12.17
N ARG A 90 -1.67 -2.75 -10.93
CA ARG A 90 -1.38 -4.08 -10.36
C ARG A 90 -1.91 -5.20 -11.25
N ASN A 91 -3.17 -5.12 -11.67
CA ASN A 91 -3.78 -6.13 -12.54
C ASN A 91 -3.06 -6.22 -13.89
N ARG A 92 -2.64 -5.08 -14.47
CA ARG A 92 -1.83 -5.06 -15.69
C ARG A 92 -0.47 -5.73 -15.48
N ILE A 93 0.24 -5.45 -14.38
CA ILE A 93 1.54 -6.06 -14.08
C ILE A 93 1.39 -7.58 -13.97
N VAL A 94 0.42 -8.07 -13.21
CA VAL A 94 0.13 -9.51 -13.08
C VAL A 94 -0.17 -10.15 -14.44
N HIS A 95 -0.97 -9.48 -15.28
CA HIS A 95 -1.26 -9.98 -16.63
C HIS A 95 -0.01 -9.99 -17.53
N GLN A 96 0.86 -8.98 -17.45
CA GLN A 96 2.11 -8.94 -18.22
C GLN A 96 3.10 -10.00 -17.75
N LEU A 97 3.17 -10.29 -16.44
CA LEU A 97 3.96 -11.40 -15.92
C LEU A 97 3.56 -12.72 -16.58
N TRP A 98 2.26 -13.00 -16.64
CA TRP A 98 1.73 -14.18 -17.31
C TRP A 98 2.04 -14.21 -18.81
N ARG A 99 1.86 -13.08 -19.50
CA ARG A 99 1.95 -13.03 -20.97
C ARG A 99 3.37 -12.92 -21.52
N LYS A 100 4.25 -12.19 -20.84
CA LYS A 100 5.57 -11.79 -21.36
C LYS A 100 6.74 -12.20 -20.45
N GLY A 101 6.46 -12.80 -19.29
CA GLY A 101 7.46 -13.25 -18.34
C GLY A 101 8.04 -12.13 -17.47
N HIS A 102 8.86 -12.56 -16.50
CA HIS A 102 9.37 -11.68 -15.44
C HIS A 102 10.30 -10.58 -15.96
N SER A 103 11.37 -10.94 -16.68
CA SER A 103 12.43 -9.98 -17.07
C SER A 103 11.88 -8.79 -17.87
N TYR A 104 11.01 -9.05 -18.84
CA TYR A 104 10.35 -7.99 -19.61
C TYR A 104 9.47 -7.10 -18.71
N THR A 105 8.61 -7.74 -17.90
CA THR A 105 7.64 -7.02 -17.08
C THR A 105 8.32 -6.17 -16.02
N ASN A 106 9.42 -6.66 -15.47
CA ASN A 106 10.22 -5.96 -14.47
C ASN A 106 10.77 -4.64 -14.99
N LEU A 107 11.43 -4.64 -16.15
CA LEU A 107 11.92 -3.41 -16.76
C LEU A 107 10.80 -2.40 -17.04
N GLN A 108 9.64 -2.87 -17.50
CA GLN A 108 8.50 -1.99 -17.78
C GLN A 108 7.78 -1.48 -16.52
N ALA A 109 8.00 -2.13 -15.37
CA ALA A 109 7.37 -1.77 -14.10
C ALA A 109 8.10 -0.65 -13.36
N GLU A 110 9.33 -0.27 -13.76
CA GLU A 110 10.14 0.72 -13.04
C GLU A 110 9.38 2.03 -12.73
N PRO A 111 8.75 2.72 -13.70
CA PRO A 111 8.05 3.98 -13.40
C PRO A 111 6.89 3.77 -12.43
N ALA A 112 6.22 2.61 -12.53
CA ALA A 112 5.11 2.26 -11.65
C ALA A 112 5.60 1.96 -10.23
N ALA A 113 6.73 1.26 -10.07
CA ALA A 113 7.32 0.95 -8.79
C ALA A 113 7.77 2.21 -8.03
N ARG A 114 8.48 3.11 -8.71
CA ARG A 114 8.88 4.40 -8.13
C ARG A 114 7.68 5.26 -7.74
N GLY A 115 6.69 5.35 -8.64
CA GLY A 115 5.44 6.08 -8.35
C GLY A 115 4.66 5.47 -7.19
N ALA A 116 4.68 4.14 -7.03
CA ALA A 116 4.03 3.45 -5.91
C ALA A 116 4.64 3.85 -4.56
N VAL A 117 5.97 3.88 -4.46
CA VAL A 117 6.68 4.30 -3.24
C VAL A 117 6.32 5.74 -2.87
N ILE A 118 6.36 6.66 -3.83
CA ILE A 118 5.98 8.06 -3.60
C ILE A 118 4.52 8.17 -3.13
N MET A 119 3.61 7.48 -3.82
CA MET A 119 2.18 7.50 -3.47
C MET A 119 1.94 6.91 -2.08
N TYR A 120 2.67 5.86 -1.70
CA TYR A 120 2.59 5.28 -0.36
C TYR A 120 2.99 6.28 0.73
N SER A 121 4.13 6.96 0.56
CA SER A 121 4.58 8.00 1.49
C SER A 121 3.57 9.14 1.63
N LEU A 122 3.09 9.68 0.52
CA LEU A 122 2.11 10.77 0.54
C LEU A 122 0.76 10.34 1.13
N LEU A 123 0.37 9.08 0.93
CA LEU A 123 -0.85 8.54 1.51
C LEU A 123 -0.74 8.38 3.02
N ILE A 124 0.42 7.95 3.54
CA ILE A 124 0.66 7.92 5.00
C ILE A 124 0.51 9.33 5.57
N GLU A 125 1.24 10.30 5.02
CA GLU A 125 1.19 11.70 5.48
C GLU A 125 -0.23 12.25 5.47
N TRP A 126 -1.01 11.96 4.42
CA TRP A 126 -2.40 12.36 4.34
C TRP A 126 -3.27 11.73 5.42
N LEU A 127 -3.14 10.42 5.64
CA LEU A 127 -3.97 9.71 6.62
C LEU A 127 -3.60 10.06 8.06
N GLU A 128 -2.33 10.38 8.34
CA GLU A 128 -1.87 10.86 9.66
C GLU A 128 -2.55 12.16 10.10
N THR A 129 -3.01 12.98 9.16
CA THR A 129 -3.79 14.18 9.51
C THR A 129 -5.12 13.85 10.20
N TYR A 130 -5.62 12.62 10.07
CA TYR A 130 -6.87 12.14 10.64
C TYR A 130 -6.66 11.15 11.78
N ASP A 131 -5.64 10.31 11.67
CA ASP A 131 -5.32 9.28 12.66
C ASP A 131 -3.83 9.29 13.00
N PRO A 132 -3.43 10.06 14.04
CA PRO A 132 -2.04 10.09 14.52
C PRO A 132 -1.53 8.74 15.06
N ALA A 133 -2.40 7.73 15.24
CA ALA A 133 -1.98 6.39 15.68
C ALA A 133 -1.35 5.56 14.54
N ILE A 134 -1.47 5.98 13.28
CA ILE A 134 -0.85 5.32 12.11
C ILE A 134 0.67 5.18 12.29
N THR A 135 1.33 6.24 12.76
CA THR A 135 2.79 6.25 13.01
C THR A 135 3.19 5.37 14.20
N GLN A 136 2.29 5.21 15.17
CA GLN A 136 2.51 4.37 16.36
C GLN A 136 2.51 2.87 16.00
N ILE A 137 1.82 2.51 14.91
CA ILE A 137 1.68 1.12 14.44
C ILE A 137 2.82 0.71 13.52
N GLY A 138 3.70 1.64 13.14
CA GLY A 138 4.96 1.34 12.45
C GLY A 138 5.00 1.77 10.99
N PHE A 139 3.94 2.36 10.45
CA PHE A 139 4.01 3.09 9.18
C PHE A 139 4.86 4.33 9.41
N ARG A 140 6.11 4.31 8.92
CA ARG A 140 7.03 5.43 9.11
C ARG A 140 7.55 5.87 7.76
N LEU A 141 7.47 7.17 7.54
CA LEU A 141 8.30 7.87 6.57
C LEU A 141 9.75 7.66 7.03
N ASP A 142 10.46 6.67 6.49
CA ASP A 142 11.91 6.65 6.68
C ASP A 142 12.46 7.88 5.95
N GLU A 143 12.90 8.85 6.74
CA GLU A 143 13.67 10.03 6.33
C GLU A 143 14.99 9.56 5.69
N GLY A 144 14.97 9.13 4.42
CA GLY A 144 16.21 8.69 3.78
C GLY A 144 16.12 7.90 2.48
N ILE A 145 15.31 8.35 1.51
CA ILE A 145 15.59 8.06 0.09
C ILE A 145 16.53 9.14 -0.44
#